data_AF-A0A5S6Q9D6-F1
#
_entry.id   AF-A0A5S6Q9D6-F1
#
_cell.length_a   1.000
_cell.length_b   1.000
_cell.length_c   1.000
_cell.angle_alpha   90.00
_cell.angle_beta   90.00
_cell.angle_gamma   90.00
#
_symmetry.space_group_name_H-M   'P 1'
#
loop_
_entity.id
_entity.type
_entity.pdbx_description
1 polymer ?
#
loop_
_entity_poly.entity_id
_entity_poly.type
_entity_poly.pdbx_seq_one_letter_code
_entity_poly.pdbx_strand_id
1 'polypeptide(L)'
;MRPHIIIMCAAIFFTKTEPIRDGYSHFILKERLLDQNFTRIALEGLYKNDIQRKRVYWSRIDGELKVEHLTTLLTVIKFTAKETTCILMANDSISSFYKKDCPFSGWTTYNCEVVTHLYEPKQWTTVCYDSRLPFSM
;
A
#
# COMPACT_ATOMS: atom_id res chain seq x y z
N MET A 1 16.48 -58.49 28.37
CA MET A 1 15.68 -57.73 27.38
C MET A 1 15.26 -56.41 27.99
N ARG A 2 15.90 -55.31 27.58
CA ARG A 2 15.58 -53.90 27.87
C ARG A 2 15.98 -53.10 26.62
N PRO A 3 15.19 -52.13 26.14
CA PRO A 3 15.58 -51.36 24.96
C PRO A 3 16.59 -50.27 25.37
N HIS A 4 17.60 -50.05 24.52
CA HIS A 4 18.43 -48.85 24.57
C HIS A 4 18.05 -47.98 23.37
N ILE A 5 17.49 -46.82 23.69
CA ILE A 5 17.13 -45.77 22.75
C ILE A 5 18.44 -45.12 22.32
N ILE A 6 18.81 -45.26 21.05
CA ILE A 6 19.91 -44.51 20.45
C ILE A 6 19.32 -43.25 19.84
N ILE A 7 19.62 -42.11 20.47
CA ILE A 7 19.31 -40.77 19.98
C ILE A 7 20.27 -40.48 18.81
N MET A 8 19.76 -40.44 17.58
CA MET A 8 20.50 -39.94 16.43
C MET A 8 20.44 -38.40 16.42
N CYS A 9 21.52 -37.75 16.84
CA CYS A 9 21.79 -36.35 16.51
C CYS A 9 22.12 -36.26 15.00
N ALA A 10 21.18 -35.77 14.20
CA ALA A 10 21.46 -35.39 12.82
C ALA A 10 22.32 -34.12 12.83
N ALA A 11 23.61 -34.26 12.54
CA ALA A 11 24.48 -33.15 12.18
C ALA A 11 23.95 -32.52 10.89
N ILE A 12 23.36 -31.32 11.01
CA ILE A 12 23.02 -30.50 9.85
C ILE A 12 24.34 -30.03 9.24
N PHE A 13 24.68 -30.61 8.09
CA PHE A 13 25.76 -30.13 7.25
C PHE A 13 25.42 -28.69 6.78
N PHE A 14 26.12 -27.70 7.34
CA PHE A 14 26.20 -26.38 6.73
C PHE A 14 27.01 -26.50 5.44
N THR A 15 26.33 -26.80 4.33
CA THR A 15 26.90 -26.54 3.02
C THR A 15 27.04 -25.04 2.86
N LYS A 16 28.28 -24.56 2.75
CA LYS A 16 28.62 -23.19 2.33
C LYS A 16 27.72 -22.79 1.17
N THR A 17 26.74 -21.92 1.43
CA THR A 17 26.09 -21.17 0.36
C THR A 17 27.11 -20.19 -0.19
N GLU A 18 27.46 -20.37 -1.46
CA GLU A 18 28.23 -19.43 -2.25
C GLU A 18 27.60 -18.03 -2.16
N PRO A 19 28.40 -16.94 -2.22
CA PRO A 19 27.87 -15.59 -2.12
C PRO A 19 26.93 -15.34 -3.30
N ILE A 20 25.65 -15.20 -3.00
CA ILE A 20 24.63 -14.76 -3.96
C ILE A 20 25.08 -13.40 -4.46
N ARG A 21 25.37 -13.32 -5.77
CA ARG A 21 25.75 -12.10 -6.50
C ARG A 21 24.93 -10.88 -6.02
N ASP A 22 25.62 -9.89 -5.48
CA ASP A 22 25.10 -8.64 -4.88
C ASP A 22 24.14 -7.81 -5.76
N GLY A 23 23.98 -8.14 -7.06
CA GLY A 23 23.08 -7.43 -7.97
C GLY A 23 21.59 -7.78 -7.79
N TYR A 24 21.26 -9.02 -7.44
CA TYR A 24 19.86 -9.48 -7.36
C TYR A 24 19.17 -9.02 -6.08
N SER A 25 19.89 -9.02 -4.95
CA SER A 25 19.38 -8.52 -3.68
C SER A 25 19.07 -7.03 -3.75
N HIS A 26 19.95 -6.24 -4.37
CA HIS A 26 19.79 -4.79 -4.51
C HIS A 26 18.60 -4.41 -5.40
N PHE A 27 18.35 -5.16 -6.49
CA PHE A 27 17.19 -4.93 -7.37
C PHE A 27 15.86 -5.21 -6.64
N ILE A 28 15.74 -6.36 -5.97
CA ILE A 28 14.53 -6.75 -5.22
C ILE A 28 14.27 -5.78 -4.05
N LEU A 29 15.32 -5.34 -3.35
CA LEU A 29 15.21 -4.34 -2.29
C LEU A 29 14.69 -3.00 -2.84
N LYS A 30 15.17 -2.57 -4.01
CA LYS A 30 14.74 -1.32 -4.64
C LYS A 30 13.28 -1.38 -5.08
N GLU A 31 12.83 -2.47 -5.69
CA GLU A 31 11.42 -2.65 -6.06
C GLU A 31 10.51 -2.66 -4.83
N ARG A 32 10.86 -3.40 -3.77
CA ARG A 32 10.07 -3.41 -2.52
C ARG A 32 9.99 -2.03 -1.87
N LEU A 33 11.07 -1.26 -1.87
CA LEU A 33 11.08 0.11 -1.33
C LEU A 33 10.21 1.05 -2.18
N LEU A 34 10.17 0.86 -3.50
CA LEU A 34 9.28 1.62 -4.39
C LEU A 34 7.81 1.28 -4.10
N ASP A 35 7.46 0.00 -3.98
CA ASP A 35 6.10 -0.44 -3.65
C ASP A 35 5.62 0.08 -2.30
N GLN A 36 6.49 0.06 -1.28
CA GLN A 36 6.18 0.64 0.03
C GLN A 36 5.97 2.15 -0.04
N ASN A 37 6.78 2.87 -0.84
CA ASN A 37 6.61 4.29 -1.04
C ASN A 37 5.30 4.61 -1.77
N PHE A 38 4.98 3.91 -2.85
CA PHE A 38 3.72 4.11 -3.58
C PHE A 38 2.50 3.79 -2.73
N THR A 39 2.58 2.76 -1.90
CA THR A 39 1.53 2.45 -0.93
C THR A 39 1.33 3.60 0.04
N ARG A 40 2.41 4.10 0.64
CA ARG A 40 2.34 5.24 1.55
C ARG A 40 1.76 6.49 0.87
N ILE A 41 2.17 6.78 -0.36
CA ILE A 41 1.68 7.93 -1.14
C ILE A 41 0.19 7.79 -1.45
N ALA A 42 -0.28 6.59 -1.85
CA ALA A 42 -1.70 6.34 -2.11
C ALA A 42 -2.54 6.55 -0.85
N LEU A 43 -2.06 6.03 0.28
CA LEU A 43 -2.66 6.17 1.60
C LEU A 43 -2.71 7.64 2.09
N GLU A 44 -1.60 8.37 1.97
CA GLU A 44 -1.55 9.81 2.32
C GLU A 44 -2.38 10.68 1.38
N GLY A 45 -2.40 10.35 0.09
CA GLY A 45 -3.20 11.01 -0.93
C GLY A 45 -4.70 10.85 -0.69
N LEU A 46 -5.17 9.62 -0.47
CA LEU A 46 -6.57 9.33 -0.17
C LEU A 46 -7.04 10.10 1.08
N TYR A 47 -6.24 10.07 2.14
CA TYR A 47 -6.52 10.79 3.38
C TYR A 47 -6.68 12.30 3.15
N LYS A 48 -5.72 12.93 2.47
CA LYS A 48 -5.79 14.36 2.14
C LYS A 48 -7.00 14.68 1.27
N ASN A 49 -7.33 13.83 0.31
CA ASN A 49 -8.51 14.02 -0.54
C ASN A 49 -9.81 13.97 0.27
N ASP A 50 -9.95 13.03 1.22
CA ASP A 50 -11.14 12.94 2.06
C ASP A 50 -11.34 14.20 2.92
N ILE A 51 -10.25 14.74 3.49
CA ILE A 51 -10.28 16.02 4.22
C ILE A 51 -10.66 17.18 3.30
N GLN A 52 -10.00 17.31 2.15
CA GLN A 52 -10.23 18.40 1.19
C GLN A 52 -11.66 18.41 0.67
N ARG A 53 -12.25 17.23 0.45
CA ARG A 53 -13.64 17.04 0.04
C ARG A 53 -14.64 17.15 1.20
N LYS A 54 -14.17 17.40 2.43
CA LYS A 54 -14.99 17.51 3.65
C LYS A 54 -15.91 16.30 3.86
N ARG A 55 -15.37 15.09 3.65
CA ARG A 55 -16.15 13.86 3.82
C ARG A 55 -16.45 13.61 5.29
N VAL A 56 -17.63 13.06 5.55
CA VAL A 56 -18.06 12.69 6.92
C VAL A 56 -17.38 11.40 7.36
N TYR A 57 -17.27 10.43 6.46
CA TYR A 57 -16.64 9.14 6.70
C TYR A 57 -15.33 9.03 5.93
N TRP A 58 -14.35 8.33 6.49
CA TRP A 58 -13.09 8.11 5.79
C TRP A 58 -13.19 6.93 4.82
N SER A 59 -12.39 7.02 3.76
CA SER A 59 -12.28 6.01 2.71
C SER A 59 -11.04 5.15 2.94
N ARG A 60 -11.15 3.84 2.70
CA ARG A 60 -10.03 2.89 2.77
C ARG A 60 -9.78 2.28 1.40
N ILE A 61 -8.51 2.06 1.06
CA ILE A 61 -8.15 1.32 -0.15
C ILE A 61 -8.74 -0.09 -0.08
N ASP A 62 -9.35 -0.51 -1.18
CA ASP A 62 -9.97 -1.81 -1.36
C ASP A 62 -9.35 -2.49 -2.60
N GLY A 63 -8.47 -3.46 -2.35
CA GLY A 63 -7.73 -4.19 -3.40
C GLY A 63 -6.28 -3.73 -3.56
N GLU A 64 -5.69 -4.14 -4.67
CA GLU A 64 -4.28 -3.88 -5.01
C GLU A 64 -4.09 -2.51 -5.67
N LEU A 65 -2.88 -1.96 -5.53
CA LEU A 65 -2.46 -0.77 -6.23
C LEU A 65 -1.97 -1.14 -7.63
N LYS A 66 -2.45 -0.45 -8.66
CA LYS A 66 -1.93 -0.57 -10.01
C LYS A 66 -1.04 0.63 -10.31
N VAL A 67 0.26 0.39 -10.49
CA VAL A 67 1.21 1.44 -10.84
C VAL A 67 1.40 1.50 -12.35
N GLU A 68 1.13 2.66 -12.93
CA GLU A 68 1.32 2.96 -14.34
C GLU A 68 2.41 4.04 -14.49
N HIS A 69 3.53 3.68 -15.09
CA HIS A 69 4.62 4.62 -15.37
C HIS A 69 4.43 5.21 -16.77
N LEU A 70 4.04 6.48 -16.84
CA LEU A 70 3.88 7.20 -18.10
C LEU A 70 5.22 7.75 -18.59
N THR A 71 6.08 8.21 -17.67
CA THR A 71 7.46 8.63 -17.95
C THR A 71 8.36 8.36 -16.73
N THR A 72 9.67 8.63 -16.85
CA THR A 72 10.61 8.61 -15.70
C THR A 72 10.29 9.66 -14.64
N LEU A 73 9.52 10.70 -14.99
CA LEU A 73 9.14 11.82 -14.14
C LEU A 73 7.66 11.76 -13.72
N LEU A 74 6.85 10.93 -14.37
CA LEU A 74 5.41 10.87 -14.13
C LEU A 74 4.98 9.43 -13.87
N THR A 75 4.54 9.18 -12.64
CA THR A 75 3.97 7.90 -12.20
C THR A 75 2.54 8.12 -11.76
N VAL A 76 1.64 7.25 -12.22
CA VAL A 76 0.23 7.23 -11.85
C VAL A 76 -0.04 5.98 -11.05
N ILE A 77 -0.57 6.13 -9.84
CA ILE A 77 -0.98 5.03 -8.96
C ILE A 77 -2.50 4.99 -8.97
N LYS A 78 -3.07 3.92 -9.51
CA LYS A 78 -4.51 3.71 -9.60
C LYS A 78 -4.95 2.72 -8.54
N PHE A 79 -6.06 3.02 -7.87
CA PHE A 79 -6.64 2.12 -6.87
C PHE A 79 -8.12 2.41 -6.67
N THR A 80 -8.81 1.42 -6.11
CA THR A 80 -10.19 1.57 -5.65
C THR A 80 -10.17 1.83 -4.15
N ALA A 81 -11.06 2.71 -3.70
CA ALA A 81 -11.30 2.99 -2.29
C ALA A 81 -12.78 2.85 -1.97
N LYS A 82 -13.12 2.44 -0.75
CA LYS A 82 -14.49 2.34 -0.27
C LYS A 82 -14.67 3.17 0.99
N GLU A 83 -15.83 3.79 1.10
CA GLU A 83 -16.22 4.48 2.32
C GLU A 83 -16.33 3.48 3.49
N THR A 84 -15.92 3.91 4.67
CA THR A 84 -16.01 3.13 5.91
C THR A 84 -17.14 3.65 6.80
N THR A 85 -17.43 2.95 7.90
CA THR A 85 -18.42 3.40 8.90
C THR A 85 -17.86 4.41 9.90
N CYS A 86 -16.58 4.76 9.80
CA CYS A 86 -15.90 5.55 10.81
C CYS A 86 -15.83 7.03 10.40
N ILE A 87 -16.13 7.89 11.36
CA ILE A 87 -16.21 9.34 11.14
C ILE A 87 -14.81 9.94 11.01
N LEU A 88 -14.63 10.81 10.02
CA LEU A 88 -13.42 11.59 9.81
C LEU A 88 -13.44 12.81 10.75
N MET A 89 -12.54 12.82 11.74
CA MET A 89 -12.38 13.95 12.66
C MET A 89 -11.24 14.85 12.17
N ALA A 90 -11.43 16.17 12.20
CA ALA A 90 -10.46 17.13 11.67
C ALA A 90 -9.06 17.07 12.31
N ASN A 91 -8.96 16.56 13.55
CA ASN A 91 -7.71 16.46 14.30
C ASN A 91 -7.09 15.06 14.29
N ASP A 92 -7.69 14.09 13.60
CA ASP A 92 -7.12 12.75 13.56
C ASP A 92 -5.82 12.75 12.73
N SER A 93 -4.80 12.05 13.22
CA SER A 93 -3.58 11.85 12.45
C SER A 93 -3.78 10.74 11.43
N ILE A 94 -3.06 10.78 10.31
CA ILE A 94 -3.11 9.70 9.32
C ILE A 94 -2.81 8.32 9.96
N SER A 95 -1.88 8.28 10.93
CA SER A 95 -1.49 7.06 11.64
C SER A 95 -2.60 6.49 12.54
N SER A 96 -3.53 7.34 12.98
CA SER A 96 -4.69 6.95 13.78
C SER A 96 -5.69 6.14 12.95
N PHE A 97 -5.80 6.40 11.65
CA PHE A 97 -6.71 5.71 10.75
C PHE A 97 -6.25 4.30 10.44
N TYR A 98 -4.97 4.13 10.12
CA TYR A 98 -4.42 2.81 9.79
C TYR A 98 -4.31 1.84 10.98
N LYS A 99 -4.52 2.32 12.20
CA LYS A 99 -4.58 1.49 13.41
C LYS A 99 -5.99 1.08 13.82
N LYS A 100 -7.02 1.80 13.37
CA LYS A 100 -8.41 1.51 13.71
C LYS A 100 -8.97 0.50 12.71
N ASP A 101 -9.52 -0.60 13.22
CA ASP A 101 -10.31 -1.51 12.40
C ASP A 101 -11.67 -0.85 12.12
N CYS A 102 -11.83 -0.33 10.90
CA CYS A 102 -13.06 0.30 10.46
C CYS A 102 -13.61 -0.48 9.25
N PRO A 103 -14.80 -1.09 9.40
CA PRO A 103 -15.41 -1.85 8.34
C PRO A 103 -15.87 -0.91 7.22
N PHE A 104 -15.93 -1.47 6.01
CA PHE A 104 -16.53 -0.79 4.87
C PHE A 104 -18.02 -0.60 5.09
N SER A 105 -18.56 0.59 4.77
CA SER A 105 -19.99 0.88 4.90
C SER A 105 -20.83 0.21 3.81
N GLY A 106 -20.21 -0.06 2.66
CA GLY A 106 -20.88 -0.57 1.46
C GLY A 106 -21.67 0.50 0.69
N TRP A 107 -21.64 1.76 1.11
CA TRP A 107 -22.46 2.83 0.51
C TRP A 107 -21.87 3.40 -0.77
N THR A 108 -20.55 3.60 -0.79
CA THR A 108 -19.87 4.27 -1.90
C THR A 108 -18.51 3.65 -2.18
N THR A 109 -18.21 3.49 -3.46
CA THR A 109 -16.91 3.08 -3.98
C THR A 109 -16.35 4.18 -4.86
N TYR A 110 -15.08 4.48 -4.70
CA TYR A 110 -14.34 5.52 -5.42
C TYR A 110 -13.23 4.88 -6.22
N ASN A 111 -13.08 5.34 -7.45
CA ASN A 111 -11.88 5.07 -8.23
C ASN A 111 -10.95 6.28 -8.07
N CYS A 112 -9.71 6.01 -7.68
CA CYS A 112 -8.74 7.02 -7.31
C CYS A 112 -7.48 6.89 -8.14
N GLU A 113 -6.91 8.04 -8.46
CA GLU A 113 -5.63 8.17 -9.14
C GLU A 113 -4.74 9.12 -8.36
N VAL A 114 -3.49 8.72 -8.16
CA VAL A 114 -2.46 9.58 -7.58
C VAL A 114 -1.35 9.77 -8.59
N VAL A 115 -1.16 11.03 -8.97
CA VAL A 115 -0.09 11.44 -9.89
C VAL A 115 1.07 11.96 -9.06
N THR A 116 2.25 11.34 -9.22
CA THR A 116 3.46 11.70 -8.48
C THR A 116 4.72 11.53 -9.33
N HIS A 117 5.85 11.96 -8.80
CA HIS A 117 7.15 11.87 -9.44
C HIS A 117 7.94 10.66 -8.90
N LEU A 118 8.53 9.85 -9.78
CA LEU A 118 9.23 8.61 -9.38
C LEU A 118 10.40 8.88 -8.42
N TYR A 119 11.19 9.91 -8.72
CA TYR A 119 12.39 10.27 -7.95
C TYR A 119 12.12 11.30 -6.84
N GLU A 120 10.98 12.00 -6.91
CA GLU A 120 10.61 13.05 -5.94
C GLU A 120 9.15 12.87 -5.48
N PRO A 121 8.82 11.75 -4.81
CA PRO A 121 7.45 11.42 -4.42
C PRO A 121 6.85 12.35 -3.34
N LYS A 122 7.51 13.46 -2.99
CA LYS A 122 7.04 14.41 -1.97
C LYS A 122 5.90 15.31 -2.47
N GLN A 123 5.74 15.41 -3.78
CA GLN A 123 4.65 16.14 -4.41
C GLN A 123 3.75 15.13 -5.14
N TRP A 124 2.46 15.21 -4.87
CA TRP A 124 1.46 14.40 -5.56
C TRP A 124 0.12 15.12 -5.60
N THR A 125 -0.66 14.75 -6.61
CA THR A 125 -2.05 15.15 -6.77
C THR A 125 -2.91 13.91 -6.70
N THR A 126 -3.98 13.94 -5.90
CA THR A 126 -4.94 12.84 -5.77
C THR A 126 -6.27 13.28 -6.33
N VAL A 127 -6.85 12.44 -7.18
CA VAL A 127 -8.21 12.61 -7.70
C VAL A 127 -8.98 11.34 -7.42
N CYS A 128 -10.14 11.46 -6.77
CA CYS A 128 -11.06 10.35 -6.55
C CYS A 128 -12.44 10.72 -7.09
N TYR A 129 -13.07 9.81 -7.81
CA TYR A 129 -14.41 9.95 -8.37
C TYR A 129 -15.31 8.81 -7.88
N ASP A 130 -16.58 9.10 -7.61
CA ASP A 130 -17.58 8.07 -7.28
C ASP A 130 -17.77 7.17 -8.51
N SER A 131 -17.54 5.87 -8.33
CA SER A 131 -17.65 4.86 -9.39
C SER A 131 -19.05 4.78 -10.02
N ARG A 132 -20.08 5.30 -9.35
CA ARG A 132 -21.46 5.33 -9.85
C ARG A 132 -21.75 6.53 -10.74
N LEU A 133 -20.91 7.57 -10.72
CA LEU A 133 -21.10 8.76 -11.53
C LEU A 133 -20.34 8.62 -12.86
N PRO A 134 -20.96 8.92 -14.02
CA PRO A 134 -20.24 8.97 -15.27
C PRO A 134 -19.15 10.05 -15.20
N PHE A 135 -18.00 9.81 -15.85
CA PHE A 135 -16.92 10.79 -15.96
C PHE A 135 -17.43 12.08 -16.58
N SER A 136 -17.64 13.11 -15.77
CA SER A 136 -17.79 14.49 -16.27
C SER A 136 -16.39 15.09 -16.35
N MET A 137 -15.81 15.09 -17.56
CA MET A 137 -14.66 15.93 -17.90
C MET A 137 -15.07 17.40 -17.95
#